data_AF-A0A837CI98-F1
#
_entry.id   AF-A0A837CI98-F1
#
_cell.length_a   1.000
_cell.length_b   1.000
_cell.length_c   1.000
_cell.angle_alpha   90.00
_cell.angle_beta   90.00
_cell.angle_gamma   90.00
#
_symmetry.space_group_name_H-M   'P 1'
#
loop_
_entity.id
_entity.type
_entity.pdbx_description
1 polymer ?
#
loop_
_entity_poly.entity_id
_entity_poly.type
_entity_poly.pdbx_seq_one_letter_code
_entity_poly.pdbx_strand_id
1 'polypeptide(L)'
;MHEAFRTIAREMPQPTAGQFAIVCSEMTLGRAPEEAVEAVYQRSQVAEYAMFAVTLAVQLKSGGSLAETLQTLGDTVSQRVALAARAKALAGEVIFSSRALAISPVIAGGVLYTANPQNVDLLFSDPTGNKLLAYAVASVLVGHLVISWMVRRETEL
;
A
#
# COMPACT_ATOMS: atom_id res chain seq x y z
N MET A 1 -21.84 7.70 26.87
CA MET A 1 -21.43 6.58 25.99
C MET A 1 -22.53 6.18 25.02
N HIS A 2 -23.69 5.70 25.50
CA HIS A 2 -24.84 5.36 24.64
C HIS A 2 -25.23 6.45 23.63
N GLU A 3 -25.31 7.70 24.07
CA GLU A 3 -25.68 8.82 23.18
C GLU A 3 -24.63 9.07 22.09
N ALA A 4 -23.34 8.91 22.40
CA ALA A 4 -22.29 9.10 21.42
C ALA A 4 -22.29 7.98 20.35
N PHE A 5 -22.55 6.72 20.74
CA PHE A 5 -22.81 5.65 19.75
C PHE A 5 -24.04 5.95 18.89
N ARG A 6 -25.10 6.52 19.48
CA ARG A 6 -26.31 6.92 18.75
C ARG A 6 -26.04 8.08 17.78
N THR A 7 -25.18 9.04 18.14
CA THR A 7 -24.72 10.09 17.24
C THR A 7 -23.98 9.50 16.05
N ILE A 8 -23.04 8.58 16.28
CA ILE A 8 -22.31 7.88 15.20
C ILE A 8 -23.29 7.14 14.28
N ALA A 9 -24.27 6.44 14.85
CA ALA A 9 -25.29 5.73 14.07
C ALA A 9 -26.17 6.65 13.20
N ARG A 10 -26.27 7.94 13.52
CA ARG A 10 -27.08 8.93 12.78
C ARG A 10 -26.28 9.79 11.81
N GLU A 11 -25.08 10.19 12.19
CA GLU A 11 -24.27 11.16 11.43
C GLU A 11 -23.28 10.50 10.47
N MET A 12 -22.93 9.23 10.68
CA MET A 12 -22.00 8.54 9.79
C MET A 12 -22.66 8.13 8.47
N PRO A 13 -21.92 8.10 7.36
CA PRO A 13 -22.36 7.47 6.13
C PRO A 13 -22.57 5.95 6.31
N GLN A 14 -23.43 5.39 5.45
CA GLN A 14 -23.55 3.94 5.29
C GLN A 14 -22.24 3.37 4.70
N PRO A 15 -21.84 2.14 5.05
CA PRO A 15 -22.54 1.17 5.92
C PRO A 15 -22.31 1.37 7.42
N THR A 16 -21.41 2.28 7.82
CA THR A 16 -21.00 2.46 9.23
C THR A 16 -22.17 2.87 10.12
N ALA A 17 -23.06 3.74 9.67
CA ALA A 17 -24.28 4.09 10.41
C ALA A 17 -25.14 2.87 10.76
N GLY A 18 -25.37 1.97 9.79
CA GLY A 18 -26.13 0.74 10.00
C GLY A 18 -25.47 -0.20 11.02
N GLN A 19 -24.13 -0.35 10.96
CA GLN A 19 -23.40 -1.17 11.92
C GLN A 19 -23.47 -0.61 13.34
N PHE A 20 -23.31 0.71 13.51
CA PHE A 20 -23.40 1.35 14.83
C PHE A 20 -24.84 1.38 15.38
N ALA A 21 -25.86 1.39 14.52
CA ALA A 21 -27.25 1.22 14.96
C ALA A 21 -27.48 -0.17 15.59
N ILE A 22 -26.90 -1.23 15.01
CA ILE A 22 -26.92 -2.59 15.57
C ILE A 22 -26.20 -2.60 16.92
N VAL A 23 -25.02 -1.97 17.02
CA VAL A 23 -24.29 -1.84 18.28
C VAL A 23 -25.13 -1.16 19.36
N CYS A 24 -25.81 -0.05 19.06
CA CYS A 24 -26.71 0.61 20.00
C CYS A 24 -27.83 -0.33 20.50
N SER A 25 -28.37 -1.15 19.60
CA SER A 25 -29.40 -2.14 19.97
C SER A 25 -28.83 -3.21 20.89
N GLU A 26 -27.65 -3.76 20.59
CA GLU A 26 -26.99 -4.78 21.43
C GLU A 26 -26.60 -4.23 22.81
N MET A 27 -26.15 -2.97 22.89
CA MET A 27 -25.86 -2.31 24.16
C MET A 27 -27.12 -2.10 25.01
N THR A 28 -28.26 -1.83 24.38
CA THR A 28 -29.56 -1.71 25.07
C THR A 28 -30.00 -3.05 25.68
N LEU A 29 -29.59 -4.17 25.07
CA LEU A 29 -29.80 -5.53 25.58
C LEU A 29 -28.80 -5.93 26.68
N GLY A 30 -27.92 -5.02 27.11
CA GLY A 30 -26.95 -5.25 28.18
C GLY A 30 -25.60 -5.80 27.73
N ARG A 31 -25.34 -5.90 26.41
CA ARG A 31 -24.04 -6.33 25.91
C ARG A 31 -22.98 -5.24 26.13
N ALA A 32 -21.76 -5.65 26.47
CA ALA A 32 -20.64 -4.74 26.60
C ALA A 32 -20.32 -4.07 25.25
N PRO A 33 -20.04 -2.75 25.21
CA PRO A 33 -19.82 -2.00 23.98
C PRO A 33 -18.61 -2.50 23.18
N GLU A 34 -17.53 -2.92 23.82
CA GLU A 34 -16.35 -3.52 23.18
C GLU A 34 -16.68 -4.83 22.47
N GLU A 35 -17.53 -5.68 23.08
CA GLU A 35 -17.98 -6.94 22.46
C GLU A 35 -18.96 -6.70 21.30
N ALA A 36 -19.82 -5.70 21.42
CA ALA A 36 -20.76 -5.34 20.37
C ALA A 36 -20.03 -4.79 19.12
N VAL A 37 -18.99 -3.98 19.33
CA VAL A 37 -18.11 -3.50 18.24
C VAL A 37 -17.29 -4.64 17.65
N GLU A 38 -16.76 -5.54 18.47
CA GLU A 38 -16.05 -6.75 17.99
C GLU A 38 -16.96 -7.62 17.11
N ALA A 39 -18.24 -7.77 17.47
CA ALA A 39 -19.22 -8.48 16.65
C ALA A 39 -19.46 -7.79 15.28
N VAL A 40 -19.29 -6.47 15.18
CA VAL A 40 -19.32 -5.77 13.89
C VAL A 40 -18.08 -6.12 13.06
N TYR A 41 -16.89 -6.18 13.67
CA TYR A 41 -15.69 -6.62 12.98
C TYR A 41 -15.85 -8.04 12.41
N GLN A 42 -16.36 -8.99 13.20
CA GLN A 42 -16.56 -10.38 12.74
C GLN A 42 -17.46 -10.47 11.49
N ARG A 43 -18.45 -9.56 11.37
CA ARG A 43 -19.37 -9.49 10.22
C ARG A 43 -18.82 -8.74 9.01
N SER A 44 -18.08 -7.65 9.26
CA SER A 44 -17.63 -6.72 8.20
C SER A 44 -16.21 -6.99 7.70
N GLN A 45 -15.38 -7.68 8.49
CA GLN A 45 -13.96 -7.93 8.23
C GLN A 45 -13.13 -6.64 8.00
N VAL A 46 -13.61 -5.50 8.52
CA VAL A 46 -12.92 -4.20 8.44
C VAL A 46 -12.05 -4.00 9.67
N ALA A 47 -10.73 -3.95 9.48
CA ALA A 47 -9.73 -3.93 10.55
C ALA A 47 -9.90 -2.75 11.53
N GLU A 48 -10.44 -1.63 11.07
CA GLU A 48 -10.70 -0.44 11.88
C GLU A 48 -11.71 -0.70 12.99
N TYR A 49 -12.71 -1.58 12.78
CA TYR A 49 -13.64 -1.96 13.85
C TYR A 49 -12.99 -2.83 14.92
N ALA A 50 -12.11 -3.77 14.53
CA ALA A 50 -11.32 -4.55 15.50
C ALA A 50 -10.42 -3.65 16.32
N MET A 51 -9.76 -2.70 15.66
CA MET A 51 -8.89 -1.74 16.33
C MET A 51 -9.68 -0.88 17.32
N PHE A 52 -10.87 -0.43 16.92
CA PHE A 52 -11.78 0.29 17.82
C PHE A 52 -12.21 -0.54 19.03
N ALA A 53 -12.60 -1.80 18.83
CA ALA A 53 -13.00 -2.69 19.92
C ALA A 53 -11.87 -2.87 20.96
N VAL A 54 -10.64 -3.10 20.50
CA VAL A 54 -9.47 -3.26 21.37
C VAL A 54 -9.16 -1.97 22.14
N THR A 55 -9.08 -0.82 21.45
CA THR A 55 -8.81 0.46 22.12
C THR A 55 -9.92 0.83 23.10
N LEU A 56 -11.17 0.52 22.76
CA LEU A 56 -12.32 0.75 23.63
C LEU A 56 -12.26 -0.11 24.90
N ALA A 57 -11.93 -1.40 24.76
CA ALA A 57 -11.78 -2.32 25.89
C ALA A 57 -10.66 -1.88 26.85
N VAL A 58 -9.57 -1.34 26.33
CA VAL A 58 -8.47 -0.77 27.14
C VAL A 58 -8.96 0.49 27.88
N GLN A 59 -9.62 1.40 27.16
CA GLN A 59 -10.02 2.69 27.73
C GLN A 59 -11.13 2.55 28.80
N LEU A 60 -12.03 1.58 28.63
CA LEU A 60 -13.07 1.28 29.63
C LEU A 60 -12.51 0.77 30.95
N LYS A 61 -11.42 -0.03 30.90
CA LYS A 61 -10.72 -0.49 32.12
C LYS A 61 -10.03 0.65 32.85
N SER A 62 -9.55 1.64 32.11
CA SER A 62 -8.88 2.84 32.66
C SER A 62 -9.83 3.99 32.99
N GLY A 63 -11.13 3.86 32.70
CA GLY A 63 -12.15 4.88 32.98
C GLY A 63 -12.16 6.08 32.01
N GLY A 64 -11.52 5.96 30.84
CA GLY A 64 -11.45 7.05 29.86
C GLY A 64 -12.71 7.20 28.99
N SER A 65 -12.70 8.22 28.12
CA SER A 65 -13.87 8.61 27.34
C SER A 65 -13.89 8.01 25.93
N LEU A 66 -15.09 7.74 25.40
CA LEU A 66 -15.29 7.32 24.01
C LEU A 66 -14.71 8.34 23.01
N ALA A 67 -14.78 9.63 23.34
CA ALA A 67 -14.23 10.68 22.49
C ALA A 67 -12.70 10.52 22.31
N GLU A 68 -12.01 10.12 23.37
CA GLU A 68 -10.57 9.86 23.35
C GLU A 68 -10.24 8.59 22.57
N THR A 69 -11.06 7.54 22.70
CA THR A 69 -10.93 6.31 21.90
C THR A 69 -11.08 6.61 20.40
N LEU A 70 -12.10 7.39 20.01
CA LEU A 70 -12.33 7.78 18.62
C LEU A 70 -11.23 8.70 18.09
N GLN A 71 -10.75 9.65 18.90
CA GLN A 71 -9.63 10.50 18.54
C GLN A 71 -8.37 9.66 18.26
N THR A 72 -8.03 8.76 19.18
CA THR A 72 -6.88 7.85 19.05
C THR A 72 -6.97 6.99 17.79
N LEU A 73 -8.17 6.45 17.50
CA LEU A 73 -8.41 5.67 16.30
C LEU A 73 -8.26 6.54 15.04
N GLY A 74 -8.84 7.74 15.04
CA GLY A 74 -8.77 8.70 13.94
C GLY A 74 -7.33 9.11 13.62
N ASP A 75 -6.52 9.39 14.65
CA ASP A 75 -5.11 9.71 14.50
C ASP A 75 -4.34 8.52 13.90
N THR A 76 -4.59 7.31 14.39
CA THR A 76 -3.92 6.10 13.89
C THR A 76 -4.31 5.77 12.45
N VAL A 77 -5.59 5.86 12.09
CA VAL A 77 -6.07 5.64 10.72
C VAL A 77 -5.48 6.69 9.79
N SER A 78 -5.48 7.96 10.18
CA SER A 78 -4.89 9.05 9.39
C SER A 78 -3.38 8.84 9.18
N GLN A 79 -2.66 8.39 10.21
CA GLN A 79 -1.25 8.01 10.09
C GLN A 79 -1.04 6.85 9.12
N ARG A 80 -1.87 5.81 9.17
CA ARG A 80 -1.81 4.67 8.23
C ARG A 80 -2.06 5.11 6.79
N VAL A 81 -3.08 5.94 6.55
CA VAL A 81 -3.37 6.49 5.22
C VAL A 81 -2.22 7.34 4.71
N ALA A 82 -1.65 8.21 5.56
CA ALA A 82 -0.49 9.02 5.21
C ALA A 82 0.74 8.15 4.89
N LEU A 83 0.96 7.07 5.65
CA LEU A 83 2.05 6.14 5.42
C LEU A 83 1.87 5.39 4.09
N ALA A 84 0.67 4.90 3.79
CA ALA A 84 0.36 4.25 2.52
C ALA A 84 0.54 5.21 1.32
N ALA A 85 0.10 6.47 1.47
CA ALA A 85 0.30 7.49 0.44
C ALA A 85 1.78 7.79 0.22
N ARG A 86 2.58 7.90 1.29
CA ARG A 86 4.03 8.08 1.21
C ARG A 86 4.72 6.88 0.58
N ALA A 87 4.37 5.66 0.96
CA ALA A 87 4.91 4.44 0.38
C ALA A 87 4.64 4.38 -1.13
N LYS A 88 3.40 4.70 -1.56
CA LYS A 88 3.04 4.78 -2.97
C LYS A 88 3.84 5.85 -3.74
N ALA A 89 4.06 7.01 -3.14
CA ALA A 89 4.85 8.07 -3.74
C ALA A 89 6.33 7.65 -3.91
N LEU A 90 6.93 7.06 -2.88
CA LEU A 90 8.30 6.55 -2.90
C LEU A 90 8.47 5.41 -3.92
N ALA A 91 7.52 4.47 -3.98
CA ALA A 91 7.52 3.42 -5.00
C ALA A 91 7.44 4.02 -6.42
N GLY A 92 6.64 5.08 -6.62
CA GLY A 92 6.57 5.79 -7.88
C GLY A 92 7.91 6.39 -8.33
N GLU A 93 8.67 6.98 -7.40
CA GLU A 93 10.00 7.54 -7.66
C GLU A 93 11.02 6.45 -8.05
N VAL A 94 11.00 5.31 -7.35
CA VAL A 94 11.86 4.14 -7.66
C VAL A 94 11.51 3.54 -9.01
N ILE A 95 10.21 3.38 -9.32
CA ILE A 95 9.74 2.86 -10.60
C ILE A 95 10.14 3.81 -11.74
N PHE A 96 9.99 5.13 -11.56
CA PHE A 96 10.38 6.11 -12.57
C PHE A 96 11.90 6.08 -12.81
N SER A 97 12.69 6.12 -11.73
CA SER A 97 14.16 6.13 -11.80
C SER A 97 14.70 4.83 -12.41
N SER A 98 14.14 3.68 -12.04
CA SER A 98 14.53 2.39 -12.60
C SER A 98 14.17 2.25 -14.08
N ARG A 99 13.02 2.78 -14.53
CA ARG A 99 12.67 2.84 -15.95
C ARG A 99 13.61 3.74 -16.74
N ALA A 100 14.01 4.89 -16.18
CA ALA A 100 14.99 5.77 -16.81
C ALA A 100 16.35 5.06 -17.01
N LEU A 101 16.84 4.37 -15.98
CA LEU A 101 18.09 3.59 -16.06
C LEU A 101 17.98 2.42 -17.04
N ALA A 102 16.85 1.71 -17.09
CA ALA A 102 16.63 0.59 -18.01
C ALA A 102 16.69 1.00 -19.49
N ILE A 103 16.31 2.24 -19.82
CA ILE A 103 16.33 2.78 -21.19
C ILE A 103 17.74 3.29 -21.57
N SER A 104 18.57 3.65 -20.60
CA SER A 104 19.90 4.24 -20.85
C SER A 104 20.81 3.44 -21.81
N PRO A 105 20.96 2.09 -21.71
CA PRO A 105 21.78 1.34 -22.68
C PRO A 105 21.17 1.31 -24.09
N VAL A 106 19.85 1.41 -24.24
CA VAL A 106 19.19 1.46 -25.55
C VAL A 106 19.50 2.78 -26.26
N ILE A 107 19.44 3.90 -25.53
CA ILE A 107 19.82 5.22 -26.05
C ILE A 107 21.31 5.24 -26.43
N ALA A 108 22.18 4.76 -25.53
CA ALA A 108 23.61 4.70 -25.80
C ALA A 108 23.93 3.84 -27.03
N GLY A 109 23.28 2.69 -27.18
CA GLY A 109 23.41 1.82 -28.36
C GLY A 109 22.95 2.52 -29.65
N GLY A 110 21.82 3.22 -29.62
CA GLY A 110 21.32 3.99 -30.76
C GLY A 110 22.26 5.13 -31.17
N VAL A 111 22.80 5.86 -30.20
CA VAL A 111 23.77 6.94 -30.47
C VAL A 111 25.06 6.37 -31.07
N LEU A 112 25.59 5.27 -30.52
CA LEU A 112 26.78 4.61 -31.07
C LEU A 112 26.57 4.15 -32.51
N TYR A 113 25.39 3.63 -32.83
CA TYR A 113 25.02 3.25 -34.20
C TYR A 113 25.03 4.44 -35.16
N THR A 114 24.49 5.59 -34.75
CA THR A 114 24.51 6.81 -35.58
C THR A 114 25.89 7.45 -35.70
N ALA A 115 26.73 7.34 -34.67
CA ALA A 115 28.05 7.96 -34.63
C ALA A 115 29.12 7.15 -35.39
N ASN A 116 29.10 5.82 -35.31
CA ASN A 116 30.09 4.94 -35.96
C ASN A 116 29.45 3.61 -36.41
N PRO A 117 28.70 3.60 -37.53
CA PRO A 117 28.02 2.40 -38.01
C PRO A 117 28.98 1.26 -38.38
N GLN A 118 30.20 1.59 -38.85
CA GLN A 118 31.24 0.60 -39.18
C GLN A 118 31.70 -0.24 -37.97
N ASN A 119 31.70 0.32 -36.76
CA ASN A 119 32.04 -0.45 -35.54
C ASN A 119 30.91 -1.40 -35.14
N VAL A 120 29.66 -1.03 -35.41
CA VAL A 120 28.50 -1.87 -35.11
C VAL A 120 28.37 -3.02 -36.11
N ASP A 121 28.67 -2.79 -37.39
CA ASP A 121 28.74 -3.86 -38.40
C ASP A 121 29.86 -4.88 -38.10
N LEU A 122 30.97 -4.43 -37.51
CA LEU A 122 32.05 -5.32 -37.06
C LEU A 122 31.58 -6.24 -35.91
N LEU A 123 30.65 -5.78 -35.06
CA LEU A 123 30.04 -6.61 -34.01
C LEU A 123 29.22 -7.78 -34.59
N PHE A 124 28.59 -7.61 -35.75
CA PHE A 124 27.81 -8.66 -36.40
C PHE A 124 28.65 -9.57 -37.30
N SER A 125 29.75 -9.04 -37.87
CA SER A 125 30.56 -9.73 -38.87
C SER A 125 31.70 -10.56 -38.27
N ASP A 126 32.26 -10.15 -37.13
CA ASP A 126 33.38 -10.84 -36.45
C ASP A 126 32.86 -11.79 -35.35
N PRO A 127 33.31 -13.07 -35.29
CA PRO A 127 32.97 -14.01 -34.22
C PRO A 127 33.24 -13.50 -32.80
N THR A 128 34.22 -12.61 -32.62
CA THR A 128 34.50 -11.98 -31.31
C THR A 128 33.46 -10.91 -30.98
N GLY A 129 33.03 -10.14 -31.99
CA GLY A 129 31.98 -9.13 -31.88
C GLY A 129 30.63 -9.71 -31.49
N ASN A 130 30.26 -10.85 -32.07
CA ASN A 130 28.97 -11.50 -31.81
C ASN A 130 28.89 -12.00 -30.35
N LYS A 131 30.00 -12.48 -29.77
CA LYS A 131 30.08 -12.85 -28.34
C LYS A 131 29.91 -11.64 -27.42
N LEU A 132 30.54 -10.51 -27.76
CA LEU A 132 30.38 -9.25 -27.01
C LEU A 132 28.96 -8.71 -27.09
N LEU A 133 28.34 -8.78 -28.27
CA LEU A 133 26.94 -8.41 -28.48
C LEU A 133 26.00 -9.29 -27.64
N ALA A 134 26.19 -10.61 -27.69
CA ALA A 134 25.41 -11.55 -26.91
C ALA A 134 25.54 -11.29 -25.39
N TYR A 135 26.74 -10.97 -24.91
CA TYR A 135 26.97 -10.58 -23.52
C TYR A 135 26.26 -9.26 -23.15
N ALA A 136 26.33 -8.25 -24.02
CA ALA A 136 25.66 -6.97 -23.81
C ALA A 136 24.13 -7.14 -23.75
N VAL A 137 23.55 -7.90 -24.69
CA VAL A 137 22.11 -8.20 -24.71
C VAL A 137 21.71 -9.01 -23.48
N ALA A 138 22.47 -10.03 -23.10
CA ALA A 138 22.20 -10.80 -21.90
C ALA A 138 22.26 -9.93 -20.63
N SER A 139 23.25 -9.04 -20.53
CA SER A 139 23.39 -8.13 -19.39
C SER A 139 22.21 -7.16 -19.28
N VAL A 140 21.74 -6.59 -20.40
CA VAL A 140 20.56 -5.71 -20.44
C VAL A 140 19.29 -6.49 -20.07
N LEU A 141 19.10 -7.70 -20.59
CA LEU A 141 17.96 -8.54 -20.25
C LEU A 141 17.94 -8.93 -18.78
N VAL A 142 19.10 -9.27 -18.21
CA VAL A 142 19.24 -9.55 -16.76
C VAL A 142 18.91 -8.30 -15.95
N GLY A 143 19.44 -7.13 -16.33
CA GLY A 143 19.11 -5.86 -15.66
C GLY A 143 17.62 -5.55 -15.70
N HIS A 144 16.98 -5.73 -16.86
CA HIS A 144 15.53 -5.54 -17.00
C HIS A 144 14.73 -6.54 -16.15
N LEU A 145 15.12 -7.82 -16.13
CA LEU A 145 14.49 -8.85 -15.30
C LEU A 145 14.59 -8.50 -13.81
N VAL A 146 15.77 -8.11 -13.33
CA VAL A 146 15.97 -7.73 -11.92
C VAL A 146 15.09 -6.55 -11.52
N ILE A 147 15.05 -5.50 -12.34
CA ILE A 147 14.20 -4.33 -12.10
C ILE A 147 12.72 -4.73 -12.08
N SER A 148 12.27 -5.50 -13.08
CA SER A 148 10.88 -5.95 -13.17
C SER A 148 10.48 -6.83 -11.98
N TRP A 149 11.39 -7.65 -11.48
CA TRP A 149 11.17 -8.51 -10.33
C TRP A 149 11.08 -7.71 -9.03
N MET A 150 11.92 -6.70 -8.85
CA MET A 150 11.92 -5.82 -7.68
C MET A 150 10.61 -5.02 -7.59
N VAL A 151 10.20 -4.41 -8.70
CA VAL A 151 8.94 -3.65 -8.78
C VAL A 151 7.71 -4.53 -8.53
N ARG A 152 7.72 -5.76 -9.05
CA ARG A 152 6.62 -6.70 -8.84
C ARG A 152 6.51 -7.14 -7.37
N ARG A 153 7.64 -7.29 -6.68
CA ARG A 153 7.64 -7.58 -5.23
C ARG A 153 7.13 -6.42 -4.37
N GLU A 154 7.39 -5.18 -4.77
CA GLU A 154 6.91 -3.99 -4.04
C GLU A 154 5.42 -3.68 -4.27
N THR A 155 4.82 -4.23 -5.33
CA THR A 155 3.39 -4.05 -5.64
C THR A 155 2.47 -5.12 -5.06
N GLU A 156 3.03 -6.20 -4.49
CA GLU A 156 2.29 -7.28 -3.83
C GLU A 156 2.19 -7.11 -2.28
N LEU A 157 2.63 -5.97 -1.72
CA LEU A 157 2.47 -5.57 -0.31
C LEU A 157 1.42 -4.47 -0.14
#